data_AF-A0A3D5W6S2-F1
#
_entry.id   AF-A0A3D5W6S2-F1
#
_cell.length_a   1.000
_cell.length_b   1.000
_cell.length_c   1.000
_cell.angle_alpha   90.00
_cell.angle_beta   90.00
_cell.angle_gamma   90.00
#
_symmetry.space_group_name_H-M   'P 1'
#
loop_
_entity.id
_entity.type
_entity.pdbx_description
1 polymer ?
#
loop_
_entity_poly.entity_id
_entity_poly.type
_entity_poly.pdbx_seq_one_letter_code
_entity_poly.pdbx_strand_id
1 'polypeptide(L)' 'NYTSGTTGNPKGVVYHHRGAYLNAMSNIIGWDMAHHPAYLWTLPMFHCNGWCFP' A
#
# COMPACT_ATOMS: atom_id res chain seq x y z
N ASN A 1 -1.85 -6.26 -7.46
CA ASN A 1 -0.66 -6.77 -6.74
C ASN A 1 -0.62 -8.28 -6.88
N TYR A 2 0.55 -8.85 -7.14
CA TYR A 2 0.80 -10.29 -7.05
C TYR A 2 1.84 -10.53 -5.97
N THR A 3 1.73 -11.66 -5.26
CA THR A 3 2.75 -12.06 -4.28
C THR A 3 4.02 -12.56 -4.97
N SER A 4 5.16 -12.54 -4.29
CA SER A 4 6.45 -12.97 -4.85
C SER A 4 6.49 -14.44 -5.29
N GLY A 5 5.61 -15.29 -4.75
CA GLY A 5 5.63 -16.72 -5.07
C GLY A 5 6.82 -17.47 -4.44
N THR A 6 7.33 -17.05 -3.28
CA THR A 6 8.48 -17.73 -2.66
C THR A 6 8.26 -19.24 -2.44
N THR A 7 7.01 -19.68 -2.26
CA THR A 7 6.62 -21.09 -2.08
C THR A 7 5.82 -21.66 -3.25
N GLY A 8 5.85 -21.02 -4.44
CA GLY A 8 5.14 -21.50 -5.63
C GLY A 8 4.74 -20.38 -6.59
N ASN A 9 3.69 -20.57 -7.38
CA ASN A 9 3.29 -19.52 -8.32
C ASN A 9 2.78 -18.26 -7.60
N PRO A 10 3.12 -17.06 -8.11
CA PRO A 10 2.54 -15.79 -7.67
C PRO A 10 1.01 -15.85 -7.62
N LYS A 11 0.42 -15.36 -6.53
CA LYS A 11 -1.04 -15.29 -6.35
C LYS A 11 -1.51 -13.85 -6.47
N GLY A 12 -2.60 -13.65 -7.19
CA GLY A 12 -3.24 -12.34 -7.32
C GLY A 12 -3.89 -11.93 -5.99
N VAL A 13 -3.60 -10.71 -5.53
CA VAL A 13 -4.26 -10.14 -4.36
C VAL A 13 -5.41 -9.25 -4.83
N VAL A 14 -6.62 -9.56 -4.35
CA VAL A 14 -7.85 -8.82 -4.65
C VAL A 14 -8.07 -7.75 -3.58
N TYR A 15 -8.42 -6.54 -4.02
CA TYR A 15 -8.72 -5.42 -3.15
C TYR A 15 -10.13 -4.92 -3.40
N HIS A 16 -10.73 -4.33 -2.36
CA HIS A 16 -12.00 -3.62 -2.45
C HIS A 16 -11.82 -2.16 -2.05
N HIS A 17 -12.64 -1.27 -2.61
CA HIS A 17 -12.56 0.17 -2.33
C HIS A 17 -12.60 0.49 -0.84
N ARG A 18 -13.47 -0.17 -0.07
CA ARG A 18 -13.55 0.01 1.39
C ARG A 18 -12.24 -0.34 2.09
N GLY A 19 -11.59 -1.43 1.69
CA GLY A 19 -10.31 -1.85 2.28
C GLY A 19 -9.18 -0.87 1.96
N ALA A 20 -9.11 -0.42 0.71
CA ALA A 20 -8.13 0.59 0.30
C ALA A 20 -8.33 1.92 1.05
N TYR A 21 -9.57 2.36 1.23
CA TYR A 21 -9.92 3.56 1.98
C TYR A 21 -9.50 3.46 3.46
N LEU A 22 -9.85 2.35 4.13
CA LEU A 22 -9.49 2.16 5.54
C LEU A 22 -7.97 2.10 5.74
N ASN A 23 -7.24 1.48 4.81
CA ASN A 23 -5.79 1.46 4.82
C ASN A 23 -5.19 2.87 4.66
N ALA A 24 -5.73 3.70 3.76
CA ALA A 24 -5.29 5.08 3.61
C ALA A 24 -5.51 5.92 4.89
N MET A 25 -6.66 5.74 5.55
CA MET A 25 -6.93 6.39 6.84
C MET A 25 -5.98 5.91 7.94
N SER A 26 -5.72 4.60 8.00
CA SER A 26 -4.78 4.01 8.96
C SER A 26 -3.37 4.56 8.77
N ASN A 27 -2.95 4.77 7.53
CA ASN A 27 -1.67 5.34 7.17
C ASN A 27 -1.52 6.79 7.68
N ILE A 28 -2.53 7.63 7.46
CA ILE A 28 -2.54 9.02 7.95
C ILE A 28 -2.36 9.07 9.46
N ILE A 29 -3.09 8.22 10.20
CA ILE A 29 -3.06 8.19 11.66
C ILE A 29 -1.74 7.60 12.17
N GLY A 30 -1.32 6.45 11.62
CA GLY A 30 -0.13 5.73 12.09
C GLY A 30 1.18 6.47 11.87
N TRP A 31 1.23 7.34 10.86
CA TRP A 31 2.41 8.14 10.53
C TRP A 31 2.30 9.62 10.91
N ASP A 32 1.23 10.01 11.63
CA ASP A 32 0.97 11.40 12.04
C ASP A 32 1.15 12.41 10.88
N MET A 33 0.53 12.11 9.73
CA MET A 33 0.76 12.88 8.52
C MET A 33 0.23 14.31 8.66
N ALA A 34 1.15 15.27 8.61
CA ALA A 34 0.81 16.68 8.56
C ALA A 34 0.01 17.05 7.32
N HIS A 35 -0.68 18.19 7.36
CA HIS A 35 -1.35 18.75 6.20
C HIS A 35 -0.35 19.07 5.07
N HIS A 36 -0.72 18.74 3.84
CA HIS A 36 0.08 18.94 2.63
C HIS A 36 1.48 18.27 2.70
N PRO A 37 1.55 16.96 2.98
CA PRO A 37 2.82 16.28 3.10
C PRO A 37 3.49 16.15 1.72
N ALA A 38 4.79 16.43 1.66
CA ALA A 38 5.61 16.14 0.49
C ALA A 38 6.18 14.72 0.64
N TYR A 39 5.75 13.80 -0.23
CA TYR A 39 6.21 12.42 -0.21
C TYR A 39 6.89 12.05 -1.52
N LEU A 40 8.15 11.63 -1.44
CA LEU A 40 8.90 11.13 -2.59
C LEU A 40 8.52 9.68 -2.86
N TRP A 41 7.89 9.42 -4.01
CA TRP A 41 7.52 8.07 -4.42
C TRP A 41 8.70 7.34 -5.05
N THR A 42 9.23 6.32 -4.36
CA THR A 42 10.38 5.54 -4.85
C THR A 42 10.03 4.10 -5.21
N LEU A 43 8.85 3.62 -4.82
CA LEU A 43 8.44 2.24 -5.00
C LEU A 43 7.42 2.07 -6.14
N PRO A 44 7.50 0.97 -6.93
CA PRO A 44 6.52 0.68 -7.97
C PRO A 44 5.12 0.41 -7.39
N MET A 45 4.08 0.98 -8.01
CA MET A 45 2.69 0.87 -7.54
C MET A 45 2.08 -0.55 -7.62
N PHE A 46 2.74 -1.49 -8.31
CA PHE A 46 2.30 -2.90 -8.33
C PHE A 46 2.68 -3.68 -7.06
N HIS A 47 3.44 -3.05 -6.16
CA HIS A 47 3.80 -3.54 -4.83
C HIS A 47 2.91 -2.88 -3.75
N CYS A 48 2.60 -3.58 -2.65
CA CYS A 48 1.73 -3.03 -1.59
C CYS A 48 2.30 -1.73 -0.98
N ASN A 49 3.59 -1.70 -0.64
CA ASN A 49 4.26 -0.50 -0.15
C ASN A 49 4.43 0.58 -1.23
N GLY A 50 4.15 0.23 -2.48
CA GLY A 50 4.08 1.18 -3.57
C GLY A 50 2.82 2.02 -3.55
N TRP A 51 1.90 1.86 -2.59
CA TRP A 51 0.74 2.72 -2.32
C TRP A 51 0.35 2.75 -0.81
N CYS A 52 1.19 2.17 0.05
CA CYS A 52 1.08 2.19 1.52
C CYS A 52 2.43 2.56 2.15
N PHE A 53 2.42 3.12 3.36
CA PHE A 53 3.66 3.28 4.13
C PHE A 53 4.03 1.97 4.85
N PRO A 54 5.32 1.74 5.16
CA PRO A 54 5.75 0.64 6.02
C PRO A 54 5.15 0.68 7.44
#